data_AF-A0A0C4EW46-F1
#
_entry.id   AF-A0A0C4EW46-F1
#
_cell.length_a   1.000
_cell.length_b   1.000
_cell.length_c   1.000
_cell.angle_alpha   90.00
_cell.angle_beta   90.00
_cell.angle_gamma   90.00
#
_symmetry.space_group_name_H-M   'P 1'
#
loop_
_entity.id
_entity.type
_entity.pdbx_description
1 polymer ?
#
loop_
_entity_poly.entity_id
_entity_poly.type
_entity_poly.pdbx_seq_one_letter_code
_entity_poly.pdbx_strand_id
1 'polypeptide(L)'
;MSPPVATESMYKPTTIGTQAHDQALAAMKSNQAVPAKPVFKPEPAVNLETIKFAPIKEHQVQRAMVRRYFQDMEERAISDVIIVGAGSAGLSCAYALGKARPDLKITILESNVAPGGGCWLGGQLMSAMVCRKPADKFLDEVGVPYEDEGNFVVVKHAALFTSTVLSKVLAMPNVKMFNATACEDLIIK
;
A
#
# COMPACT_ATOMS: atom_id res chain seq x y z
N MET A 1 -27.89 6.59 27.70
CA MET A 1 -28.99 6.04 26.87
C MET A 1 -28.40 4.93 26.02
N SER A 2 -28.70 3.69 26.36
CA SER A 2 -28.22 2.50 25.63
C SER A 2 -29.07 2.28 24.38
N PRO A 3 -28.50 1.82 23.25
CA PRO A 3 -29.27 1.52 22.04
C PRO A 3 -30.19 0.30 22.26
N PRO A 4 -31.31 0.21 21.53
CA PRO A 4 -32.30 -0.85 21.74
C PRO A 4 -31.77 -2.21 21.26
N VAL A 5 -32.05 -3.24 22.07
CA VAL A 5 -31.79 -4.66 21.76
C VAL A 5 -32.88 -5.17 20.82
N ALA A 6 -32.48 -5.82 19.72
CA ALA A 6 -33.41 -6.52 18.82
C ALA A 6 -34.04 -7.73 19.54
N THR A 7 -35.36 -7.76 19.66
CA THR A 7 -36.11 -8.90 20.19
C THR A 7 -36.42 -9.92 19.10
N GLU A 8 -36.47 -11.20 19.50
CA GLU A 8 -36.52 -12.42 18.69
C GLU A 8 -37.74 -12.56 17.75
N SER A 9 -38.69 -11.62 17.78
CA SER A 9 -39.99 -11.75 17.09
C SER A 9 -39.98 -11.40 15.60
N MET A 10 -38.86 -10.97 15.02
CA MET A 10 -38.76 -10.64 13.59
C MET A 10 -38.27 -11.80 12.69
N TYR A 11 -37.90 -12.96 13.24
CA TYR A 11 -37.48 -14.10 12.43
C TYR A 11 -38.67 -15.02 12.13
N LYS A 12 -39.20 -14.97 10.90
CA LYS A 12 -40.06 -16.05 10.38
C LYS A 12 -39.16 -17.15 9.79
N PRO A 13 -39.10 -18.36 10.37
CA PRO A 13 -38.39 -19.46 9.75
C PRO A 13 -39.12 -19.82 8.45
N THR A 14 -38.42 -19.74 7.32
CA THR A 14 -38.96 -20.25 6.06
C THR A 14 -38.75 -21.77 6.07
N THR A 15 -39.78 -22.54 6.43
CA THR A 15 -39.77 -23.99 6.25
C THR A 15 -39.93 -24.29 4.76
N ILE A 16 -38.80 -24.49 4.07
CA ILE A 16 -38.79 -25.07 2.73
C ILE A 16 -39.24 -26.52 2.90
N GLY A 17 -40.42 -26.87 2.38
CA GLY A 17 -40.89 -28.25 2.34
C GLY A 17 -39.87 -29.13 1.62
N THR A 18 -39.62 -30.32 2.16
CA THR A 18 -38.63 -31.30 1.65
C THR A 18 -38.77 -31.56 0.14
N GLN A 19 -40.00 -31.51 -0.40
CA GLN A 19 -40.26 -31.66 -1.84
C GLN A 19 -39.69 -30.52 -2.70
N ALA A 20 -39.70 -29.27 -2.23
CA ALA A 20 -39.14 -28.13 -2.95
C ALA A 20 -37.60 -28.13 -2.91
N HIS A 21 -37.03 -28.62 -1.81
CA HIS A 21 -35.59 -28.84 -1.67
C HIS A 21 -35.10 -29.98 -2.59
N ASP A 22 -35.84 -31.09 -2.67
CA ASP A 22 -35.49 -32.23 -3.51
C ASP A 22 -35.67 -31.93 -5.02
N GLN A 23 -36.68 -31.13 -5.39
CA GLN A 23 -36.83 -30.64 -6.77
C GLN A 23 -35.74 -29.62 -7.15
N ALA A 24 -35.33 -28.73 -6.23
CA ALA A 24 -34.23 -27.81 -6.47
C ALA A 24 -32.88 -28.56 -6.62
N LEU A 25 -32.64 -29.59 -5.80
CA LEU A 25 -31.47 -30.48 -5.92
C LEU A 25 -31.48 -31.30 -7.22
N ALA A 26 -32.63 -31.78 -7.67
CA ALA A 26 -32.76 -32.50 -8.93
C ALA A 26 -32.49 -31.57 -10.14
N ALA A 27 -32.99 -30.34 -10.10
CA ALA A 27 -32.73 -29.32 -11.13
C ALA A 27 -31.26 -28.86 -11.16
N MET A 28 -30.57 -28.85 -10.02
CA MET A 28 -29.13 -28.58 -9.95
C MET A 28 -28.27 -29.73 -10.50
N LYS A 29 -28.74 -30.99 -10.43
CA LYS A 29 -28.00 -32.16 -10.93
C LYS A 29 -28.10 -32.32 -12.45
N SER A 30 -29.15 -31.81 -13.09
CA SER A 30 -29.38 -32.04 -14.52
C SER A 30 -28.79 -30.98 -15.45
N ASN A 31 -28.20 -29.89 -14.94
CA ASN A 31 -27.74 -28.82 -15.84
C ASN A 31 -26.62 -27.95 -15.27
N GLN A 32 -25.47 -28.54 -14.93
CA GLN A 32 -24.20 -27.79 -14.90
C GLN A 32 -23.07 -28.69 -15.38
N ALA A 33 -22.74 -28.59 -16.68
CA ALA A 33 -21.35 -28.67 -17.07
C ALA A 33 -20.64 -27.53 -16.34
N VAL A 34 -20.07 -27.85 -15.17
CA VAL A 34 -19.27 -26.89 -14.40
C VAL A 34 -18.17 -26.43 -15.35
N PRO A 35 -18.07 -25.14 -15.73
CA PRO A 35 -16.95 -24.68 -16.52
C PRO A 35 -15.70 -25.06 -15.74
N ALA A 36 -14.84 -25.87 -16.36
CA ALA A 36 -13.63 -26.38 -15.74
C ALA A 36 -12.92 -25.19 -15.08
N LYS A 37 -12.76 -25.24 -13.73
CA LYS A 37 -11.94 -24.25 -13.02
C LYS A 37 -10.63 -24.14 -13.81
N PRO A 38 -10.17 -22.93 -14.16
CA PRO A 38 -8.92 -22.80 -14.90
C PRO A 38 -7.84 -23.52 -14.10
N VAL A 39 -7.41 -24.67 -14.63
CA VAL A 39 -6.33 -25.44 -14.04
C VAL A 39 -5.12 -24.52 -14.15
N PHE A 40 -4.61 -24.06 -13.00
CA PHE A 40 -3.35 -23.35 -12.95
C PHE A 40 -2.30 -24.26 -13.58
N LYS A 41 -1.91 -23.94 -14.81
CA LYS A 41 -0.77 -24.54 -15.46
C LYS A 41 0.40 -23.65 -15.05
N PRO A 42 1.24 -24.05 -14.08
CA PRO A 42 2.44 -23.29 -13.79
C PRO A 42 3.21 -23.14 -15.08
N GLU A 43 3.56 -21.90 -15.43
CA GLU A 43 4.55 -21.66 -16.47
C GLU A 43 5.79 -22.50 -16.13
N PRO A 44 6.50 -23.04 -17.14
CA PRO A 44 7.69 -23.82 -16.88
C PRO A 44 8.64 -22.99 -16.01
N ALA A 45 8.94 -23.51 -14.82
CA ALA A 45 9.81 -22.85 -13.87
C ALA A 45 11.12 -22.49 -14.58
N VAL A 46 11.47 -21.20 -14.58
CA VAL A 46 12.75 -20.74 -15.11
C VAL A 46 13.83 -21.50 -14.34
N ASN A 47 14.71 -22.22 -15.06
CA ASN A 47 15.79 -22.96 -14.42
C ASN A 47 16.83 -21.97 -13.85
N LEU A 48 16.67 -21.64 -12.57
CA LEU A 48 17.53 -20.70 -11.85
C LEU A 48 18.96 -21.24 -11.61
N GLU A 49 19.22 -22.54 -11.83
CA GLU A 49 20.54 -23.16 -11.62
C GLU A 49 21.61 -22.62 -12.58
N THR A 50 21.18 -22.02 -13.69
CA THR A 50 22.07 -21.41 -14.69
C THR A 50 22.48 -19.97 -14.35
N ILE A 51 21.89 -19.37 -13.31
CA ILE A 51 22.16 -17.98 -12.93
C ILE A 51 23.42 -17.93 -12.06
N LYS A 52 24.47 -17.29 -12.58
CA LYS A 52 25.68 -16.95 -11.82
C LYS A 52 25.83 -15.43 -11.74
N PHE A 53 25.97 -14.91 -10.53
CA PHE A 53 26.29 -13.50 -10.31
C PHE A 53 27.73 -13.19 -10.76
N ALA A 54 27.96 -11.96 -11.19
CA ALA A 54 29.30 -11.47 -11.47
C ALA A 54 30.17 -11.47 -10.20
N PRO A 55 31.50 -11.69 -10.32
CA PRO A 55 32.40 -11.64 -9.17
C PRO A 55 32.44 -10.23 -8.57
N ILE A 56 32.46 -10.14 -7.24
CA ILE A 56 32.51 -8.88 -6.48
C ILE A 56 33.35 -9.07 -5.21
N LYS A 57 33.92 -7.97 -4.69
CA LYS A 57 34.59 -7.92 -3.37
C LYS A 57 33.81 -7.07 -2.38
N GLU A 58 33.83 -7.44 -1.11
CA GLU A 58 33.08 -6.80 -0.02
C GLU A 58 33.37 -5.30 0.09
N HIS A 59 34.65 -4.93 -0.06
CA HIS A 59 35.07 -3.52 0.01
C HIS A 59 34.50 -2.66 -1.13
N GLN A 60 34.12 -3.26 -2.27
CA GLN A 60 33.49 -2.53 -3.36
C GLN A 60 32.05 -2.14 -2.98
N VAL A 61 31.32 -3.07 -2.35
CA VAL A 61 29.95 -2.85 -1.86
C VAL A 61 29.95 -1.77 -0.77
N GLN A 62 30.83 -1.89 0.23
CA GLN A 62 30.90 -0.90 1.31
C GLN A 62 31.23 0.50 0.79
N ARG A 63 32.22 0.63 -0.10
CA ARG A 63 32.57 1.92 -0.70
C ARG A 63 31.44 2.48 -1.56
N ALA A 64 30.69 1.65 -2.26
CA ALA A 64 29.57 2.09 -3.09
C ALA A 64 28.44 2.69 -2.26
N MET A 65 28.14 2.13 -1.09
CA MET A 65 27.14 2.64 -0.16
C MET A 65 27.60 3.94 0.52
N VAL A 66 28.78 3.92 1.15
CA VAL A 66 29.30 5.06 1.93
C VAL A 66 29.45 6.31 1.06
N ARG A 67 29.97 6.16 -0.17
CA ARG A 67 30.15 7.31 -1.09
C ARG A 67 28.83 8.00 -1.42
N ARG A 68 27.79 7.22 -1.71
CA ARG A 68 26.46 7.77 -2.06
C ARG A 68 25.81 8.42 -0.84
N TYR A 69 25.83 7.73 0.30
CA TYR A 69 25.21 8.24 1.51
C TYR A 69 25.87 9.54 1.99
N PHE A 70 27.20 9.63 1.93
CA PHE A 70 27.92 10.85 2.26
C PHE A 70 27.60 11.99 1.28
N GLN A 71 27.55 11.70 -0.02
CA GLN A 71 27.15 12.69 -1.03
C GLN A 71 25.73 13.21 -0.78
N ASP A 72 24.79 12.30 -0.44
CA ASP A 72 23.43 12.69 -0.07
C ASP A 72 23.43 13.60 1.17
N MET A 73 24.22 13.26 2.21
CA MET A 73 24.32 14.08 3.42
C MET A 73 24.91 15.47 3.13
N GLU A 74 25.97 15.54 2.32
CA GLU A 74 26.61 16.80 1.92
C GLU A 74 25.64 17.67 1.11
N GLU A 75 24.96 17.09 0.12
CA GLU A 75 24.02 17.82 -0.72
C GLU A 75 22.78 18.28 0.06
N ARG A 76 22.31 17.47 1.02
CA ARG A 76 21.09 17.73 1.81
C ARG A 76 21.34 18.45 3.14
N ALA A 77 22.59 18.78 3.46
CA ALA A 77 22.91 19.65 4.59
C ALA A 77 22.17 21.00 4.51
N ILE A 78 21.88 21.47 3.30
CA ILE A 78 20.93 22.56 3.02
C ILE A 78 19.84 22.00 2.10
N SER A 79 18.62 21.92 2.62
CA SER A 79 17.44 21.45 1.87
C SER A 79 16.40 22.57 1.79
N ASP A 80 15.63 22.63 0.70
CA ASP A 80 14.58 23.63 0.55
C ASP A 80 13.35 23.29 1.40
N VAL A 81 13.02 21.99 1.46
CA VAL A 81 11.90 21.48 2.26
C VAL A 81 12.32 20.22 3.01
N ILE A 82 12.00 20.18 4.30
CA ILE A 82 12.21 19.02 5.16
C ILE A 82 10.84 18.49 5.59
N ILE A 83 10.58 17.21 5.34
CA ILE A 83 9.36 16.50 5.75
C ILE A 83 9.73 15.53 6.86
N VAL A 84 9.20 15.74 8.07
CA VAL A 84 9.43 14.86 9.22
C VAL A 84 8.27 13.86 9.32
N GLY A 85 8.59 12.58 9.14
CA GLY A 85 7.64 11.46 9.13
C GLY A 85 7.19 11.07 7.72
N ALA A 86 7.55 9.87 7.28
CA ALA A 86 7.15 9.26 6.02
C ALA A 86 5.87 8.41 6.17
N GLY A 87 4.86 8.93 6.88
CA GLY A 87 3.52 8.34 6.94
C GLY A 87 2.68 8.66 5.69
N SER A 88 1.40 8.29 5.70
CA SER A 88 0.48 8.59 4.58
C SER A 88 0.45 10.07 4.20
N ALA A 89 0.34 10.96 5.20
CA ALA A 89 0.33 12.41 5.00
C ALA A 89 1.68 12.93 4.47
N GLY A 90 2.79 12.51 5.08
CA GLY A 90 4.13 12.93 4.68
C GLY A 90 4.50 12.48 3.27
N LEU A 91 4.18 11.23 2.91
CA LEU A 91 4.39 10.69 1.57
C LEU A 91 3.48 11.36 0.53
N SER A 92 2.23 11.66 0.87
CA SER A 92 1.33 12.39 -0.03
C SER A 92 1.80 13.83 -0.26
N CYS A 93 2.30 14.49 0.79
CA CYS A 93 2.94 15.81 0.69
C CYS A 93 4.19 15.77 -0.18
N ALA A 94 5.09 14.81 0.06
CA ALA A 94 6.30 14.62 -0.74
C ALA A 94 5.99 14.36 -2.21
N TYR A 95 4.97 13.55 -2.51
CA TYR A 95 4.54 13.27 -3.87
C TYR A 95 4.02 14.52 -4.58
N ALA A 96 3.09 15.24 -3.96
CA ALA A 96 2.51 16.44 -4.53
C ALA A 96 3.57 17.53 -4.75
N LEU A 97 4.42 17.76 -3.77
CA LEU A 97 5.47 18.78 -3.83
C LEU A 97 6.57 18.41 -4.83
N GLY A 98 7.06 17.16 -4.81
CA GLY A 98 8.12 16.70 -5.70
C GLY A 98 7.73 16.77 -7.17
N LYS A 99 6.46 16.46 -7.47
CA LYS A 99 5.90 16.60 -8.82
C LYS A 99 5.69 18.07 -9.22
N ALA A 100 5.14 18.89 -8.33
CA ALA A 100 4.82 20.29 -8.63
C ALA A 100 6.05 21.19 -8.75
N ARG A 101 7.11 20.86 -8.00
CA ARG A 101 8.34 21.66 -7.90
C ARG A 101 9.59 20.78 -8.03
N PRO A 102 9.92 20.32 -9.26
CA PRO A 102 11.11 19.51 -9.52
C PRO A 102 12.43 20.21 -9.18
N ASP A 103 12.40 21.54 -9.05
CA ASP A 103 13.53 22.39 -8.71
C ASP A 103 13.90 22.36 -7.21
N LEU A 104 12.97 21.96 -6.33
CA LEU A 104 13.19 21.96 -4.88
C LEU A 104 13.86 20.67 -4.39
N LYS A 105 14.86 20.82 -3.52
CA LYS A 105 15.47 19.72 -2.76
C LYS A 105 14.58 19.34 -1.58
N ILE A 106 13.83 18.25 -1.75
CA ILE A 106 12.92 17.73 -0.73
C ILE A 106 13.62 16.62 0.04
N THR A 107 13.75 16.77 1.35
CA THR A 107 14.40 15.81 2.24
C THR A 107 13.39 15.26 3.23
N ILE A 108 13.23 13.94 3.27
CA ILE A 108 12.30 13.24 4.16
C ILE A 108 13.12 12.61 5.29
N LEU A 109 12.76 12.88 6.54
CA LEU A 109 13.31 12.24 7.72
C LEU A 109 12.27 11.28 8.28
N GLU A 110 12.61 10.01 8.41
CA GLU A 110 11.73 8.97 8.97
C GLU A 110 12.46 8.23 10.08
N SER A 111 11.84 8.17 11.27
CA SER A 111 12.46 7.56 12.45
C SER A 111 12.55 6.04 12.34
N ASN A 112 11.58 5.38 11.71
CA ASN A 112 11.60 3.93 11.56
C ASN A 112 12.51 3.49 10.40
N VAL A 113 12.95 2.23 10.45
CA VAL A 113 13.63 1.59 9.30
C VAL A 113 12.67 1.47 8.13
N ALA A 114 11.43 1.07 8.39
CA ALA A 114 10.39 0.96 7.37
C ALA A 114 9.53 2.25 7.35
N PRO A 115 9.49 3.00 6.23
CA PRO A 115 8.58 4.12 6.08
C PRO A 115 7.13 3.63 5.92
N GLY A 116 6.18 4.56 5.86
CA GLY A 116 4.74 4.30 5.70
C GLY A 116 3.92 4.53 6.96
N GLY A 117 4.57 4.59 8.14
CA GLY A 117 3.91 4.82 9.42
C GLY A 117 2.77 3.82 9.68
N GLY A 118 1.61 4.33 10.12
CA GLY A 118 0.42 3.49 10.38
C GLY A 118 -0.34 3.03 9.13
N CYS A 119 0.13 3.35 7.92
CA CYS A 119 -0.61 3.13 6.68
C CYS A 119 -0.37 1.75 6.03
N TRP A 120 0.15 0.80 6.81
CA TRP A 120 0.33 -0.58 6.36
C TRP A 120 -0.93 -1.43 6.56
N LEU A 121 -1.81 -1.04 7.49
CA LEU A 121 -3.06 -1.73 7.82
C LEU A 121 -4.21 -0.71 7.96
N GLY A 122 -5.43 -1.23 7.96
CA GLY A 122 -6.63 -0.53 8.39
C GLY A 122 -6.86 -0.66 9.91
N GLY A 123 -8.09 -0.44 10.34
CA GLY A 123 -8.48 -0.57 11.75
C GLY A 123 -8.38 -2.02 12.25
N GLN A 124 -8.04 -2.20 13.52
CA GLN A 124 -8.02 -3.51 14.19
C GLN A 124 -7.22 -4.59 13.44
N LEU A 125 -6.09 -4.20 12.84
CA LEU A 125 -5.20 -5.07 12.05
C LEU A 125 -5.84 -5.64 10.76
N MET A 126 -7.00 -5.13 10.33
CA MET A 126 -7.60 -5.48 9.06
C MET A 126 -6.82 -4.85 7.90
N SER A 127 -6.99 -5.37 6.68
CA SER A 127 -6.22 -4.91 5.51
C SER A 127 -6.83 -3.70 4.81
N ALA A 128 -8.16 -3.64 4.71
CA ALA A 128 -8.86 -2.67 3.86
C ALA A 128 -8.60 -1.23 4.30
N MET A 129 -8.36 -0.36 3.32
CA MET A 129 -8.21 1.08 3.55
C MET A 129 -9.43 1.80 2.99
N VAL A 130 -10.14 2.48 3.87
CA VAL A 130 -11.33 3.26 3.51
C VAL A 130 -10.95 4.73 3.34
N CYS A 131 -11.25 5.30 2.17
CA CYS A 131 -11.01 6.69 1.85
C CYS A 131 -12.34 7.37 1.47
N ARG A 132 -12.73 8.43 2.19
CA ARG A 132 -13.93 9.21 1.84
C ARG A 132 -13.66 10.08 0.62
N LYS A 133 -14.67 10.27 -0.24
CA LYS A 133 -14.57 11.22 -1.37
C LYS A 133 -14.45 12.65 -0.81
N PRO A 134 -13.62 13.54 -1.41
CA PRO A 134 -12.99 13.42 -2.73
C PRO A 134 -11.56 12.85 -2.75
N ALA A 135 -11.16 12.02 -1.77
CA ALA A 135 -9.80 11.44 -1.73
C ALA A 135 -9.52 10.40 -2.84
N ASP A 136 -10.57 9.87 -3.46
CA ASP A 136 -10.53 9.01 -4.65
C ASP A 136 -9.76 9.65 -5.81
N LYS A 137 -9.86 10.96 -5.99
CA LYS A 137 -9.08 11.70 -7.00
C LYS A 137 -7.57 11.57 -6.82
N PHE A 138 -7.10 11.49 -5.57
CA PHE A 138 -5.70 11.28 -5.29
C PHE A 138 -5.29 9.84 -5.60
N LEU A 139 -6.16 8.86 -5.29
CA LEU A 139 -5.92 7.45 -5.64
C LEU A 139 -5.83 7.26 -7.15
N ASP A 140 -6.67 7.94 -7.93
CA ASP A 140 -6.58 7.98 -9.40
C ASP A 140 -5.24 8.54 -9.86
N GLU A 141 -4.81 9.68 -9.29
CA GLU A 141 -3.53 10.31 -9.63
C GLU A 141 -2.33 9.41 -9.32
N VAL A 142 -2.34 8.74 -8.17
CA VAL A 142 -1.27 7.82 -7.79
C VAL A 142 -1.43 6.43 -8.42
N GLY A 143 -2.52 6.16 -9.14
CA GLY A 143 -2.77 4.91 -9.84
C GLY A 143 -3.03 3.72 -8.90
N VAL A 144 -3.67 3.98 -7.76
CA VAL A 144 -4.04 2.94 -6.78
C VAL A 144 -5.48 2.51 -7.06
N PRO A 145 -5.74 1.25 -7.43
CA PRO A 145 -7.10 0.78 -7.69
C PRO A 145 -7.90 0.69 -6.39
N TYR A 146 -9.20 0.98 -6.49
CA TYR A 146 -10.15 0.94 -5.39
C TYR A 146 -11.52 0.44 -5.86
N GLU A 147 -12.34 0.03 -4.90
CA GLU A 147 -13.76 -0.30 -5.07
C GLU A 147 -14.60 0.90 -4.61
N ASP A 148 -15.59 1.32 -5.39
CA ASP A 148 -16.43 2.48 -5.10
C ASP A 148 -17.72 2.09 -4.37
N GLU A 149 -17.93 2.63 -3.16
CA GLU A 149 -19.07 2.38 -2.27
C GLU A 149 -19.95 3.63 -2.11
N GLY A 150 -19.92 4.54 -3.09
CA GLY A 150 -20.71 5.76 -3.12
C GLY A 150 -19.99 6.94 -2.50
N ASN A 151 -20.15 7.17 -1.20
CA ASN A 151 -19.55 8.33 -0.49
C ASN A 151 -18.08 8.11 -0.08
N PHE A 152 -17.59 6.88 -0.22
CA PHE A 152 -16.22 6.49 0.06
C PHE A 152 -15.80 5.39 -0.91
N VAL A 153 -14.50 5.16 -0.97
CA VAL A 153 -13.88 4.10 -1.75
C VAL A 153 -13.02 3.23 -0.84
N VAL A 154 -12.80 1.99 -1.26
CA VAL A 154 -12.05 0.99 -0.49
C VAL A 154 -10.89 0.47 -1.32
N VAL A 155 -9.67 0.73 -0.86
CA VAL A 155 -8.47 0.08 -1.43
C VAL A 155 -8.33 -1.28 -0.78
N LYS A 156 -8.13 -2.32 -1.61
CA LYS A 156 -8.06 -3.74 -1.17
C LYS A 156 -7.15 -3.98 0.04
N HIS A 157 -6.04 -3.23 0.12
CA HIS A 157 -5.09 -3.29 1.22
C HIS A 157 -4.38 -1.95 1.39
N ALA A 158 -4.28 -1.45 2.62
CA ALA A 158 -3.55 -0.23 2.95
C ALA A 158 -2.10 -0.22 2.42
N ALA A 159 -1.40 -1.35 2.51
CA ALA A 159 -0.08 -1.57 1.92
C ALA A 159 -0.01 -1.28 0.41
N LEU A 160 -1.08 -1.48 -0.37
CA LEU A 160 -1.09 -1.17 -1.80
C LEU A 160 -0.95 0.34 -2.03
N PHE A 161 -1.70 1.14 -1.28
CA PHE A 161 -1.58 2.59 -1.33
C PHE A 161 -0.17 3.03 -0.92
N THR A 162 0.28 2.60 0.25
CA THR A 162 1.56 3.04 0.84
C THR A 162 2.75 2.66 -0.05
N SER A 163 2.81 1.42 -0.53
CA SER A 163 3.90 0.98 -1.41
C SER A 163 3.91 1.69 -2.76
N THR A 164 2.74 1.96 -3.34
CA THR A 164 2.62 2.66 -4.63
C THR A 164 3.09 4.11 -4.51
N VAL A 165 2.60 4.84 -3.51
CA VAL A 165 3.00 6.24 -3.28
C VAL A 165 4.48 6.31 -2.92
N LEU A 166 4.96 5.44 -2.03
CA LEU A 166 6.37 5.37 -1.66
C LEU A 166 7.26 5.12 -2.88
N SER A 167 6.90 4.17 -3.75
CA SER A 167 7.65 3.89 -4.97
C SER A 167 7.73 5.10 -5.89
N LYS A 168 6.61 5.81 -6.10
CA LYS A 168 6.57 7.01 -6.93
C LYS A 168 7.39 8.16 -6.34
N VAL A 169 7.32 8.37 -5.03
CA VAL A 169 8.09 9.40 -4.31
C VAL A 169 9.59 9.12 -4.40
N LEU A 170 10.03 7.88 -4.15
CA LEU A 170 11.44 7.51 -4.19
C LEU A 170 12.04 7.51 -5.60
N ALA A 171 11.22 7.43 -6.64
CA ALA A 171 11.66 7.56 -8.02
C ALA A 171 11.92 9.02 -8.45
N MET A 172 11.50 10.01 -7.66
CA MET A 172 11.70 11.42 -7.97
C MET A 172 13.16 11.85 -7.72
N PRO A 173 13.85 12.47 -8.69
CA PRO A 173 15.27 12.80 -8.57
C PRO A 173 15.55 13.89 -7.53
N ASN A 174 14.56 14.71 -7.20
CA ASN A 174 14.68 15.81 -6.24
C ASN A 174 14.30 15.41 -4.80
N VAL A 175 13.83 14.17 -4.59
CA VAL A 175 13.47 13.65 -3.27
C VAL A 175 14.59 12.77 -2.73
N LYS A 176 14.99 13.02 -1.48
CA LYS A 176 15.86 12.11 -0.72
C LYS A 176 15.17 11.70 0.57
N MET A 177 15.22 10.42 0.90
CA MET A 177 14.71 9.89 2.17
C MET A 177 15.87 9.39 3.03
N PHE A 178 15.89 9.86 4.27
CA PHE A 178 16.70 9.34 5.36
C PHE A 178 15.77 8.65 6.36
N ASN A 179 15.54 7.36 6.13
CA ASN A 179 14.90 6.49 7.10
C ASN A 179 15.89 6.07 8.20
N ALA A 180 15.39 5.53 9.30
CA ALA A 180 16.17 5.30 10.52
C ALA A 180 16.87 6.59 11.05
N THR A 181 16.27 7.75 10.82
CA THR A 181 16.78 9.06 11.24
C THR A 181 15.67 9.85 11.93
N ALA A 182 15.80 10.06 13.24
CA ALA A 182 14.85 10.82 14.02
C ALA A 182 15.18 12.31 14.01
N CYS A 183 14.15 13.16 13.91
CA CYS A 183 14.27 14.58 14.19
C CYS A 183 14.03 14.77 15.69
N GLU A 184 15.08 15.14 16.43
CA GLU A 184 15.02 15.26 17.90
C GLU A 184 14.69 16.68 18.37
N ASP A 185 15.07 17.69 17.58
CA ASP A 185 14.87 19.10 17.92
C ASP A 185 14.73 19.96 16.65
N LEU A 186 14.39 21.24 16.85
CA LEU A 186 14.27 22.25 15.81
C LEU A 186 15.42 23.24 15.90
N ILE A 187 15.97 23.62 14.75
CA ILE A 187 16.94 24.72 14.68
C ILE A 187 16.15 26.04 14.79
N ILE A 188 16.43 26.80 15.85
CA ILE A 188 15.85 28.13 16.08
C ILE A 188 16.88 29.19 15.64
N LYS A 189 16.38 30.29 15.08
CA LYS A 189 17.19 31.44 14.67
C LYS A 189 17.19 32.55 15.72
#